data_AF-A0A382KYV7-F1
#
_entry.id   AF-A0A382KYV7-F1
#
_cell.length_a   1.000
_cell.length_b   1.000
_cell.length_c   1.000
_cell.angle_alpha   90.00
_cell.angle_beta   90.00
_cell.angle_gamma   90.00
#
_symmetry.space_group_name_H-M   'P 1'
#
loop_
_entity.id
_entity.type
_entity.pdbx_description
1 polymer ?
#
loop_
_entity_poly.entity_id
_entity_poly.type
_entity_poly.pdbx_seq_one_letter_code
_entity_poly.pdbx_strand_id
1 'polypeptide(L)'
;MQAQAIPQFTSVAPISGQRGTTVEVTLQGQNLNQVTEILFSGSGISAEIKNADSQPLIQFNGQGISGKIPTGDRLTAQFTIASSTPVGFQNLRLATANGVSNPQRFIVSDLPETVETEPNST
;
A
#
# COMPACT_ATOMS: atom_id res chain seq x y z
N MET A 1 -16.34 10.99 -27.01
CA MET A 1 -16.62 10.49 -25.64
C MET A 1 -15.68 9.32 -25.39
N GLN A 2 -14.63 9.49 -24.59
CA GLN A 2 -13.78 8.35 -24.21
C GLN A 2 -14.39 7.71 -22.97
N ALA A 3 -14.67 6.41 -23.02
CA ALA A 3 -15.08 5.65 -21.85
C ALA A 3 -13.88 5.58 -20.89
N GLN A 4 -14.02 6.14 -19.70
CA GLN A 4 -12.96 6.14 -18.71
C GLN A 4 -12.93 4.76 -18.03
N ALA A 5 -11.79 4.08 -18.10
CA ALA A 5 -11.66 2.72 -17.60
C ALA A 5 -11.62 2.70 -16.06
N ILE A 6 -12.41 1.81 -15.46
CA ILE A 6 -12.53 1.67 -14.00
C ILE A 6 -11.24 1.07 -13.44
N PRO A 7 -10.67 1.61 -12.35
CA PRO A 7 -9.50 1.03 -11.71
C PRO A 7 -9.80 -0.36 -11.17
N GLN A 8 -8.92 -1.32 -11.47
CA GLN A 8 -8.99 -2.68 -10.95
C GLN A 8 -7.75 -2.97 -10.12
N PHE A 9 -7.93 -3.38 -8.88
CA PHE A 9 -6.86 -3.72 -7.97
C PHE A 9 -6.77 -5.25 -7.85
N THR A 10 -5.70 -5.83 -8.36
CA THR A 10 -5.58 -7.29 -8.56
C THR A 10 -4.75 -7.97 -7.49
N SER A 11 -3.67 -7.35 -7.00
CA SER A 11 -2.84 -7.94 -5.95
C SER A 11 -2.08 -6.94 -5.09
N VAL A 12 -1.83 -7.35 -3.85
CA VAL A 12 -0.95 -6.71 -2.87
C VAL A 12 0.09 -7.72 -2.40
N ALA A 13 1.36 -7.32 -2.36
CA ALA A 13 2.47 -8.16 -1.92
C ALA A 13 3.49 -7.34 -1.10
N PRO A 14 3.88 -7.77 0.11
CA PRO A 14 3.35 -8.91 0.85
C PRO A 14 1.87 -8.72 1.21
N ILE A 15 1.16 -9.83 1.41
CA ILE A 15 -0.25 -9.86 1.83
C ILE A 15 -0.41 -9.47 3.30
N SER A 16 0.68 -9.46 4.08
CA SER A 16 0.65 -9.21 5.51
C SER A 16 1.75 -8.27 5.98
N GLY A 17 1.54 -7.65 7.14
CA GLY A 17 2.55 -6.90 7.87
C GLY A 17 2.31 -6.95 9.37
N GLN A 18 3.41 -6.93 10.13
CA GLN A 18 3.35 -6.93 11.60
C GLN A 18 2.94 -5.55 12.11
N ARG A 19 2.07 -5.48 13.13
CA ARG A 19 1.80 -4.22 13.83
C ARG A 19 3.06 -3.66 14.49
N GLY A 20 3.20 -2.34 14.46
CA GLY A 20 4.38 -1.64 14.97
C GLY A 20 5.56 -1.58 13.98
N THR A 21 5.40 -2.10 12.76
CA THR A 21 6.46 -2.08 11.75
C THR A 21 6.08 -1.21 10.54
N THR A 22 7.06 -1.02 9.68
CA THR A 22 6.88 -0.40 8.37
C THR A 22 7.26 -1.41 7.30
N VAL A 23 6.36 -1.63 6.33
CA VAL A 23 6.55 -2.64 5.29
C VAL A 23 6.41 -1.98 3.91
N GLU A 24 7.33 -2.30 3.01
CA GLU A 24 7.18 -1.94 1.61
C GLU A 24 6.25 -2.96 0.93
N VAL A 25 5.25 -2.46 0.23
CA VAL A 25 4.27 -3.26 -0.51
C VAL A 25 4.28 -2.90 -1.98
N THR A 26 4.08 -3.90 -2.83
CA THR A 26 3.81 -3.78 -4.25
C THR A 26 2.32 -3.95 -4.48
N LEU A 27 1.72 -3.01 -5.19
CA LEU A 27 0.30 -2.99 -5.55
C LEU A 27 0.19 -3.07 -7.08
N GLN A 28 -0.63 -4.01 -7.57
CA GLN A 28 -0.79 -4.26 -9.00
C GLN A 28 -2.26 -4.26 -9.41
N GLY A 29 -2.52 -3.89 -10.66
CA GLY A 29 -3.88 -3.76 -11.16
C GLY A 29 -3.97 -3.41 -12.64
N GLN A 30 -5.09 -2.82 -13.01
CA GLN A 30 -5.32 -2.22 -14.34
C GLN A 30 -5.95 -0.84 -14.15
N ASN A 31 -5.61 0.10 -15.02
CA ASN A 31 -6.08 1.49 -14.94
C ASN A 31 -5.76 2.13 -13.58
N LEU A 32 -4.60 1.77 -13.02
CA LEU A 32 -4.03 2.36 -11.80
C LEU A 32 -3.19 3.60 -12.12
N ASN A 33 -3.38 4.17 -13.31
CA ASN A 33 -2.85 5.48 -13.61
C ASN A 33 -3.49 6.49 -12.65
N GLN A 34 -2.62 7.29 -12.07
CA GLN A 34 -2.89 8.38 -11.17
C GLN A 34 -3.55 7.94 -9.84
N VAL A 35 -3.05 6.89 -9.18
CA VAL A 35 -3.45 6.59 -7.78
C VAL A 35 -3.09 7.76 -6.88
N THR A 36 -4.10 8.38 -6.28
CA THR A 36 -3.93 9.50 -5.36
C THR A 36 -3.94 9.07 -3.91
N GLU A 37 -4.65 7.98 -3.58
CA GLU A 37 -4.87 7.58 -2.20
C GLU A 37 -5.04 6.05 -2.06
N ILE A 38 -4.59 5.52 -0.94
CA ILE A 38 -4.83 4.14 -0.51
C ILE A 38 -5.76 4.18 0.69
N LEU A 39 -6.95 3.59 0.53
CA LEU A 39 -8.00 3.58 1.54
C LEU A 39 -7.96 2.27 2.32
N PHE A 40 -7.97 2.36 3.65
CA PHE A 40 -8.03 1.22 4.56
C PHE A 40 -9.39 1.19 5.28
N SER A 41 -9.96 0.00 5.47
CA SER A 41 -11.22 -0.15 6.22
C SER A 41 -11.08 0.05 7.73
N GLY A 42 -9.88 -0.12 8.28
CA GLY A 42 -9.60 0.06 9.70
C GLY A 42 -8.58 1.18 9.95
N SER A 43 -8.51 1.62 11.21
CA SER A 43 -7.58 2.66 11.65
C SER A 43 -6.19 2.13 11.97
N GLY A 44 -5.19 3.01 12.00
CA GLY A 44 -3.83 2.69 12.46
C GLY A 44 -2.86 2.23 11.36
N ILE A 45 -3.28 2.26 10.10
CA ILE A 45 -2.40 2.05 8.94
C ILE A 45 -2.35 3.35 8.15
N SER A 46 -1.15 3.83 7.85
CA SER A 46 -0.91 4.91 6.90
C SER A 46 -0.06 4.40 5.74
N ALA A 47 -0.22 4.97 4.56
CA ALA A 47 0.55 4.59 3.39
C ALA A 47 1.19 5.80 2.71
N GLU A 48 2.43 5.62 2.29
CA GLU A 48 3.15 6.53 1.41
C GLU A 48 3.32 5.87 0.04
N ILE A 49 2.81 6.48 -1.03
CA ILE A 49 2.96 5.93 -2.38
C ILE A 49 4.37 6.23 -2.90
N LYS A 50 5.08 5.18 -3.30
CA LYS A 50 6.42 5.25 -3.91
C LYS A 50 6.28 4.77 -5.35
N ASN A 51 6.69 5.57 -6.33
CA ASN A 51 6.60 5.07 -7.70
C ASN A 51 7.70 4.07 -8.00
N ALA A 52 7.39 3.14 -8.91
CA ALA A 52 8.39 2.39 -9.65
C ALA A 52 9.37 3.40 -10.25
N ASP A 53 10.65 3.19 -9.99
CA ASP A 53 11.77 4.11 -10.25
C ASP A 53 12.08 5.07 -9.06
N SER A 54 12.13 4.49 -7.87
CA SER A 54 13.05 4.87 -6.77
C SER A 54 12.88 6.21 -6.05
N GLN A 55 11.75 6.93 -6.16
CA GLN A 55 11.48 8.07 -5.28
C GLN A 55 10.07 8.05 -4.66
N PRO A 56 9.92 8.32 -3.35
CA PRO A 56 8.61 8.50 -2.73
C PRO A 56 7.94 9.73 -3.35
N LEU A 57 6.68 9.57 -3.75
CA LEU A 57 6.02 10.56 -4.59
C LEU A 57 4.63 10.98 -4.11
N ILE A 58 4.23 10.65 -2.89
CA ILE A 58 3.15 11.38 -2.21
C ILE A 58 3.40 11.39 -0.71
N GLN A 59 3.67 12.57 -0.13
CA GLN A 59 3.70 12.78 1.32
C GLN A 59 2.44 13.55 1.75
N PHE A 60 1.57 12.91 2.53
CA PHE A 60 0.39 13.55 3.13
C PHE A 60 0.71 13.95 4.57
N ASN A 61 1.00 15.23 4.80
CA ASN A 61 1.30 15.79 6.12
C ASN A 61 0.27 16.81 6.64
N GLY A 62 -0.94 16.83 6.05
CA GLY A 62 -2.00 17.76 6.43
C GLY A 62 -1.85 19.19 5.87
N GLN A 63 -0.84 19.47 5.03
CA GLN A 63 -0.67 20.76 4.35
C GLN A 63 -0.72 20.69 2.80
N GLY A 64 -0.90 19.51 2.21
CA GLY A 64 -1.01 19.32 0.76
C GLY A 64 -0.44 17.99 0.27
N ILE A 65 -0.48 17.78 -1.04
CA ILE A 65 0.05 16.60 -1.74
C ILE A 65 1.32 17.02 -2.50
N SER A 66 2.46 16.35 -2.25
CA SER A 66 3.72 16.58 -2.98
C SER A 66 4.23 15.29 -3.63
N GLY A 67 4.35 15.30 -4.96
CA GLY A 67 5.07 14.30 -5.78
C GLY A 67 4.34 13.85 -7.07
N LYS A 68 4.94 12.91 -7.80
CA LYS A 68 4.49 12.40 -9.11
C LYS A 68 3.52 11.23 -8.92
N ILE A 69 2.36 11.33 -9.52
CA ILE A 69 1.34 10.27 -9.42
C ILE A 69 1.73 9.09 -10.32
N PRO A 70 1.67 7.82 -9.85
CA PRO A 70 1.96 6.65 -10.68
C PRO A 70 1.23 6.66 -12.02
N THR A 71 1.88 6.30 -13.12
CA THR A 71 1.24 6.20 -14.45
C THR A 71 1.18 4.78 -15.00
N GLY A 72 1.62 3.79 -14.23
CA GLY A 72 1.62 2.37 -14.61
C GLY A 72 0.65 1.53 -13.80
N ASP A 73 0.53 0.26 -14.21
CA ASP A 73 -0.34 -0.75 -13.57
C ASP A 73 0.27 -1.38 -12.31
N ARG A 74 1.45 -0.90 -11.91
CA ARG A 74 2.18 -1.32 -10.70
C ARG A 74 2.74 -0.10 -9.99
N LEU A 75 2.54 -0.02 -8.68
CA LEU A 75 3.17 0.97 -7.80
C LEU A 75 3.73 0.28 -6.55
N THR A 76 4.71 0.90 -5.90
CA THR A 76 5.12 0.53 -4.55
C THR A 76 4.49 1.49 -3.54
N ALA A 77 4.35 1.06 -2.30
CA ALA A 77 3.94 1.92 -1.21
C ALA A 77 4.62 1.46 0.06
N GLN A 78 4.86 2.39 0.97
CA GLN A 78 5.33 2.06 2.30
C GLN A 78 4.16 2.17 3.27
N PHE A 79 3.80 1.04 3.89
CA PHE A 79 2.77 0.99 4.92
C PHE A 79 3.41 1.10 6.28
N THR A 80 2.96 2.06 7.07
CA THR A 80 3.29 2.16 8.49
C THR A 80 2.10 1.65 9.29
N ILE A 81 2.32 0.58 10.06
CA ILE A 81 1.30 -0.07 10.86
C ILE A 81 1.57 0.28 12.31
N ALA A 82 0.68 1.06 12.95
CA ALA A 82 0.83 1.40 14.36
C ALA A 82 0.82 0.14 15.24
N SER A 83 1.53 0.19 16.37
CA SER A 83 1.53 -0.91 17.35
C SER A 83 0.16 -1.16 17.98
N SER A 84 -0.70 -0.15 17.98
CA SER A 84 -2.09 -0.21 18.44
C SER A 84 -3.09 -0.70 17.38
N THR A 85 -2.65 -0.99 16.15
CA THR A 85 -3.54 -1.43 15.08
C THR A 85 -4.14 -2.82 15.41
N PRO A 86 -5.46 -2.98 15.30
CA PRO A 86 -6.10 -4.29 15.48
C PRO A 86 -5.56 -5.32 14.49
N VAL A 87 -5.28 -6.52 14.98
CA VAL A 87 -4.90 -7.66 14.13
C VAL A 87 -6.09 -8.16 13.32
N GLY A 88 -5.82 -8.70 12.13
CA GLY A 88 -6.82 -9.29 11.26
C GLY A 88 -6.85 -8.68 9.85
N PHE A 89 -7.95 -8.93 9.15
CA PHE A 89 -8.13 -8.50 7.76
C PHE A 89 -8.46 -7.03 7.65
N GLN A 90 -7.73 -6.34 6.79
CA GLN A 90 -7.95 -4.96 6.39
C GLN A 90 -8.27 -4.93 4.90
N ASN A 91 -9.38 -4.30 4.53
CA ASN A 91 -9.70 -4.08 3.13
C ASN A 91 -8.98 -2.83 2.63
N LEU A 92 -8.33 -2.98 1.48
CA LEU A 92 -7.58 -1.94 0.79
C LEU A 92 -8.28 -1.60 -0.51
N ARG A 93 -8.38 -0.32 -0.81
CA ARG A 93 -8.82 0.18 -2.12
C ARG A 93 -7.87 1.25 -2.61
N LEU A 94 -7.75 1.36 -3.92
CA LEU A 94 -6.97 2.40 -4.58
C LEU A 94 -7.94 3.42 -5.16
N ALA A 95 -7.76 4.68 -4.78
CA ALA A 95 -8.48 5.80 -5.39
C ALA A 95 -7.62 6.40 -6.50
N THR A 96 -8.21 6.53 -7.69
CA THR A 96 -7.64 7.26 -8.82
C THR A 96 -8.57 8.40 -9.21
N ALA A 97 -8.11 9.28 -10.10
CA ALA A 97 -8.98 10.30 -10.72
C ALA A 97 -10.22 9.67 -11.41
N ASN A 98 -10.16 8.38 -11.73
CA ASN A 98 -11.17 7.67 -12.49
C ASN A 98 -12.16 6.86 -11.63
N GLY A 99 -11.96 6.82 -10.31
CA GLY A 99 -12.84 6.14 -9.38
C GLY A 99 -12.07 5.37 -8.31
N VAL A 100 -12.78 4.48 -7.61
CA VAL A 100 -12.22 3.64 -6.56
C VAL A 100 -12.23 2.19 -7.01
N SER A 101 -11.14 1.48 -6.76
CA SER A 101 -11.01 0.07 -7.15
C SER A 101 -11.93 -0.87 -6.35
N ASN A 102 -11.99 -2.12 -6.82
CA ASN A 102 -12.44 -3.24 -5.98
C ASN A 102 -11.52 -3.39 -4.74
N PRO A 103 -12.02 -3.97 -3.63
CA PRO A 103 -11.23 -4.19 -2.44
C PRO A 103 -10.25 -5.35 -2.61
N GLN A 104 -9.07 -5.24 -2.00
CA GLN A 104 -8.15 -6.35 -1.74
C GLN A 104 -7.90 -6.49 -0.24
N ARG A 105 -7.45 -7.67 0.17
CA ARG A 105 -7.18 -7.96 1.59
C ARG A 105 -5.70 -7.81 1.91
N PHE A 106 -5.44 -7.18 3.03
CA PHE A 106 -4.14 -7.15 3.71
C PHE A 106 -4.33 -7.65 5.15
N ILE A 107 -3.35 -8.35 5.70
CA ILE A 107 -3.44 -8.95 7.03
C ILE A 107 -2.49 -8.21 7.98
N VAL A 108 -3.03 -7.66 9.06
CA VAL A 108 -2.22 -7.19 10.18
C VAL A 108 -2.02 -8.35 11.14
N SER A 109 -0.76 -8.73 11.38
CA SER A 109 -0.39 -9.78 12.33
C SER A 109 0.33 -9.22 13.55
N ASP A 110 0.34 -9.98 14.63
CA ASP A 110 1.15 -9.77 15.82
C ASP A 110 2.30 -10.79 15.95
N LEU A 111 2.46 -11.66 14.95
CA LEU A 111 3.57 -12.61 14.91
C LEU A 111 4.89 -11.83 14.85
N PRO A 112 5.83 -12.09 15.78
CA PRO A 112 7.12 -11.42 15.78
C PRO A 112 7.91 -11.84 14.53
N GLU A 113 8.35 -10.87 13.75
CA GLU A 113 9.41 -11.07 12.77
C GLU A 113 10.70 -11.33 13.56
N THR A 114 11.00 -12.60 13.82
CA THR A 114 12.31 -12.99 14.33
C THR A 114 13.33 -12.69 13.25
N VAL A 115 14.27 -11.79 13.52
CA VAL A 115 15.52 -11.74 12.77
C VAL A 115 16.13 -13.13 12.88
N GLU A 116 16.01 -13.93 11.82
CA GLU A 116 16.72 -15.20 11.74
C GLU A 116 18.20 -14.85 11.59
N THR A 117 18.92 -14.79 12.70
CA THR A 117 20.36 -14.98 12.68
C THR A 117 20.59 -16.45 12.35
N GLU A 118 20.82 -16.77 11.09
CA GLU A 118 21.58 -17.98 10.76
C GLU A 118 23.01 -17.77 11.29
N PRO A 119 23.50 -18.49 12.31
CA PRO A 119 24.93 -18.62 12.48
C PRO A 119 25.40 -19.49 11.32
N ASN A 120 26.10 -18.89 10.35
CA ASN A 120 26.95 -19.66 9.44
C ASN A 120 27.92 -20.46 10.30
N SER A 121 27.61 -21.73 10.57
CA SER A 121 28.41 -22.59 11.41
C SER A 121 29.33 -23.46 10.56
N THR A 122 30.61 -23.37 10.95
CA THR A 122 31.75 -24.29 10.76
C THR A 122 32.64 -24.07 9.55
#